data_AF-A0A2E7G0H6-F1
#
_entry.id   AF-A0A2E7G0H6-F1
#
_cell.length_a   1.000
_cell.length_b   1.000
_cell.length_c   1.000
_cell.angle_alpha   90.00
_cell.angle_beta   90.00
_cell.angle_gamma   90.00
#
_symmetry.space_group_name_H-M   'P 1'
#
loop_
_entity.id
_entity.type
_entity.pdbx_description
1 polymer ?
#
loop_
_entity_poly.entity_id
_entity_poly.type
_entity_poly.pdbx_seq_one_letter_code
_entity_poly.pdbx_strand_id
1 'polypeptide(L)'
;MFGANISHLGSRITWFVIFIWFGANLLSQALYLGLNGEPYNANEMLASIGYWYWIFVVLELLIWLLLGSVLLRKFKLKSISNPITERV
;
A
#
# COMPACT_ATOMS: atom_id res chain seq x y z
N MET A 1 -8.35 16.15 25.78
CA MET A 1 -8.88 16.76 24.53
C MET A 1 -7.89 16.79 23.35
N PHE A 2 -6.70 16.17 23.44
CA PHE A 2 -5.68 16.21 22.38
C PHE A 2 -5.61 14.97 21.44
N GLY A 3 -6.37 13.90 21.72
CA GLY A 3 -6.23 12.61 21.01
C GLY A 3 -6.95 12.51 19.64
N ALA A 4 -7.98 13.32 19.40
CA ALA A 4 -8.83 13.16 18.21
C ALA A 4 -8.16 13.60 16.90
N ASN A 5 -7.36 14.67 16.93
CA ASN A 5 -6.73 15.24 15.72
C ASN A 5 -5.59 14.39 15.14
N ILE A 6 -4.91 13.60 15.97
CA ILE A 6 -3.79 12.74 15.54
C ILE A 6 -4.28 11.60 14.65
N SER A 7 -5.48 11.07 14.91
CA SER A 7 -6.06 9.96 14.15
C SER A 7 -6.37 10.34 12.68
N HIS A 8 -6.86 11.57 12.46
CA HIS A 8 -7.21 12.05 11.14
C HIS A 8 -5.97 12.46 10.32
N LEU A 9 -4.94 12.97 11.00
CA LEU A 9 -3.66 13.32 10.37
C LEU A 9 -2.88 12.06 9.98
N GLY A 10 -2.82 11.06 10.87
CA GLY A 10 -2.19 9.76 10.60
C GLY A 10 -2.82 9.06 9.39
N SER A 11 -4.15 9.06 9.30
CA SER A 11 -4.87 8.49 8.15
C SER A 11 -4.51 9.17 6.83
N ARG A 12 -4.44 10.52 6.79
CA ARG A 12 -4.05 11.26 5.57
C ARG A 12 -2.61 10.96 5.14
N ILE A 13 -1.68 10.95 6.10
CA ILE A 13 -0.27 10.65 5.84
C ILE A 13 -0.11 9.22 5.33
N THR A 14 -0.78 8.24 5.93
CA THR A 14 -0.77 6.85 5.46
C THR A 14 -1.22 6.74 4.00
N TRP A 15 -2.30 7.43 3.62
CA TRP A 15 -2.74 7.44 2.22
C TRP A 15 -1.73 8.10 1.28
N PHE A 16 -1.11 9.21 1.67
CA PHE A 16 -0.05 9.85 0.88
C PHE A 16 1.15 8.92 0.66
N VAL A 17 1.61 8.25 1.72
CA VAL A 17 2.72 7.29 1.64
C VAL A 17 2.38 6.14 0.68
N ILE A 18 1.15 5.61 0.75
CA ILE A 18 0.69 4.56 -0.16
C ILE A 18 0.70 5.04 -1.62
N PHE A 19 0.16 6.23 -1.90
CA PHE A 19 0.13 6.75 -3.27
C PHE A 19 1.50 7.04 -3.85
N ILE A 20 2.41 7.62 -3.04
CA ILE A 20 3.79 7.88 -3.46
C ILE A 20 4.50 6.56 -3.74
N TRP A 21 4.38 5.59 -2.85
CA TRP A 21 4.99 4.27 -3.01
C TRP A 21 4.45 3.52 -4.24
N PHE A 22 3.13 3.49 -4.42
CA PHE A 22 2.50 2.86 -5.58
C PHE A 22 2.88 3.56 -6.89
N GLY A 23 2.86 4.90 -6.90
CA GLY A 23 3.26 5.70 -8.04
C GLY A 23 4.72 5.53 -8.43
N ALA A 24 5.63 5.43 -7.44
CA ALA A 24 7.04 5.16 -7.68
C ALA A 24 7.27 3.78 -8.31
N ASN A 25 6.55 2.75 -7.87
CA ASN A 25 6.61 1.41 -8.46
C ASN A 25 6.11 1.41 -9.91
N LEU A 26 4.97 2.05 -10.19
CA LEU A 26 4.46 2.18 -11.56
C LEU A 26 5.39 2.97 -12.47
N LEU A 27 5.93 4.09 -11.98
CA LEU A 27 6.86 4.93 -12.74
C LEU A 27 8.15 4.17 -13.06
N SER A 28 8.69 3.43 -12.11
CA SER A 28 9.88 2.60 -12.31
C SER A 28 9.63 1.53 -13.39
N GLN A 29 8.48 0.85 -13.35
CA GLN A 29 8.13 -0.15 -14.36
C GLN A 29 7.90 0.47 -15.74
N ALA A 30 7.21 1.61 -15.81
CA ALA A 30 6.98 2.33 -17.07
C ALA A 30 8.29 2.82 -17.70
N LEU A 31 9.21 3.33 -16.89
CA LEU A 31 10.52 3.80 -17.36
C LEU A 31 11.36 2.64 -17.87
N TYR A 32 11.39 1.50 -17.18
CA TYR A 32 12.09 0.31 -17.65
C TYR A 32 11.51 -0.23 -18.95
N LEU A 33 10.18 -0.29 -19.05
CA LEU A 33 9.48 -0.76 -20.25
C LEU A 33 9.71 0.18 -21.45
N GLY A 34 9.79 1.48 -21.21
CA GLY A 34 10.14 2.46 -22.24
C GLY A 34 11.57 2.31 -22.77
N LEU A 35 12.50 1.80 -21.96
CA LEU A 35 13.90 1.61 -22.37
C LEU A 35 14.18 0.22 -22.95
N ASN A 36 13.60 -0.84 -22.39
CA ASN A 36 13.92 -2.22 -22.74
C ASN A 36 12.85 -2.86 -23.65
N GLY A 37 11.67 -2.25 -23.80
CA GLY A 37 10.57 -2.79 -24.60
C GLY A 37 9.80 -3.94 -23.95
N GLU A 38 10.25 -4.41 -22.80
CA GLU A 38 9.62 -5.47 -22.01
C GLU A 38 9.39 -5.02 -20.56
N PRO A 39 8.34 -5.53 -19.89
CA PRO A 39 8.13 -5.24 -18.48
C PRO A 39 9.25 -5.85 -17.64
N TYR A 40 9.80 -5.06 -16.70
CA TYR A 40 10.91 -5.53 -15.88
C TYR A 40 10.48 -6.73 -15.02
N ASN A 41 11.28 -7.79 -15.05
CA ASN A 41 11.09 -8.95 -14.21
C ASN A 41 11.60 -8.63 -12.80
N ALA A 42 10.66 -8.36 -11.88
CA ALA A 42 10.99 -7.96 -10.52
C ALA A 42 11.82 -9.01 -9.78
N ASN A 43 11.61 -10.29 -10.06
CA ASN A 43 12.34 -11.37 -9.39
C ASN A 43 13.80 -11.39 -9.83
N GLU A 44 14.07 -11.20 -11.11
CA GLU A 44 15.43 -11.16 -11.65
C GLU A 44 16.17 -9.89 -11.21
N MET A 45 15.48 -8.75 -11.22
CA MET A 45 16.07 -7.48 -10.78
C MET A 45 16.39 -7.49 -9.28
N LEU A 46 15.49 -8.05 -8.45
CA LEU A 46 15.77 -8.24 -7.02
C LEU A 46 16.87 -9.28 -6.79
N ALA A 47 16.89 -10.39 -7.52
CA ALA A 47 17.94 -11.40 -7.40
C ALA A 47 19.32 -10.84 -7.77
N SER A 48 19.41 -9.88 -8.71
CA SER A 48 20.66 -9.22 -9.10
C SER A 48 21.33 -8.41 -7.98
N ILE A 49 20.55 -7.97 -6.97
CA ILE A 49 21.05 -7.25 -5.78
C ILE A 49 21.76 -8.22 -4.80
N GLY A 50 21.60 -9.53 -5.00
CA GLY A 50 22.15 -10.56 -4.13
C GLY A 50 21.44 -10.57 -2.77
N TYR A 51 22.12 -11.03 -1.71
CA TYR A 51 21.52 -11.30 -0.40
C TYR A 51 20.68 -10.14 0.21
N TRP A 52 21.01 -8.89 -0.14
CA TRP A 52 20.31 -7.69 0.35
C TRP A 52 18.87 -7.54 -0.15
N TYR A 53 18.46 -8.28 -1.19
CA TYR A 53 17.10 -8.20 -1.74
C TYR A 53 16.00 -8.53 -0.73
N TRP A 54 16.30 -9.40 0.25
CA TRP A 54 15.36 -9.80 1.29
C TRP A 54 14.85 -8.63 2.13
N ILE A 55 15.65 -7.56 2.28
CA ILE A 55 15.22 -6.35 2.99
C ILE A 55 14.07 -5.66 2.27
N PHE A 56 14.16 -5.56 0.94
CA PHE A 56 13.10 -4.96 0.12
C PHE A 56 11.82 -5.80 0.16
N VAL A 57 11.96 -7.13 0.12
CA VAL A 57 10.82 -8.06 0.25
C VAL A 57 10.13 -7.93 1.62
N VAL A 58 10.89 -7.79 2.71
CA VAL A 58 10.31 -7.58 4.04
C VAL A 58 9.58 -6.23 4.11
N LEU A 59 10.17 -5.17 3.55
CA LEU A 59 9.56 -3.84 3.51
C LEU A 59 8.25 -3.84 2.71
N GLU A 60 8.25 -4.51 1.56
CA GLU A 60 7.07 -4.73 0.73
C GLU A 60 5.94 -5.42 1.52
N LEU A 61 6.25 -6.53 2.20
CA LEU A 61 5.28 -7.26 3.03
C LEU A 61 4.72 -6.42 4.17
N LEU A 62 5.54 -5.58 4.81
CA LEU A 62 5.07 -4.66 5.85
C LEU A 62 4.07 -3.64 5.30
N ILE A 63 4.32 -3.10 4.10
CA ILE A 63 3.39 -2.19 3.43
C ILE A 63 2.07 -2.92 3.13
N TRP A 64 2.13 -4.13 2.59
CA TRP A 64 0.93 -4.95 2.32
C TRP A 64 0.12 -5.24 3.60
N LEU A 65 0.77 -5.52 4.72
CA LEU A 65 0.09 -5.73 6.01
C LEU A 65 -0.60 -4.45 6.52
N LEU A 66 0.06 -3.29 6.39
CA LEU A 66 -0.54 -2.00 6.74
C LEU A 66 -1.75 -1.70 5.85
N LEU A 67 -1.61 -1.85 4.54
CA LEU A 67 -2.67 -1.61 3.56
C LEU A 67 -3.87 -2.55 3.78
N GLY A 68 -3.59 -3.85 3.95
CA GLY A 68 -4.60 -4.87 4.26
C GLY A 68 -5.34 -4.56 5.56
N SER A 69 -4.64 -4.14 6.61
CA SER A 69 -5.27 -3.79 7.88
C SER A 69 -6.20 -2.57 7.78
N VAL A 70 -5.83 -1.54 6.99
CA VAL A 70 -6.65 -0.34 6.76
C VAL A 70 -7.89 -0.68 5.93
N LEU A 71 -7.74 -1.48 4.88
CA LEU A 71 -8.86 -1.93 4.05
C LEU A 71 -9.85 -2.77 4.85
N LEU A 72 -9.37 -3.77 5.61
CA LEU A 72 -10.22 -4.63 6.44
C LEU A 72 -11.04 -3.83 7.45
N ARG A 73 -10.45 -2.80 8.08
CA ARG A 73 -11.17 -1.90 8.99
C ARG A 73 -12.29 -1.13 8.28
N LYS A 74 -12.05 -0.62 7.07
CA LYS A 74 -13.09 0.08 6.29
C LYS A 74 -14.26 -0.84 5.92
N PHE A 75 -13.99 -2.07 5.53
CA PHE A 75 -15.04 -3.03 5.18
C PHE A 75 -15.85 -3.49 6.40
N LYS A 76 -15.21 -3.74 7.56
CA LYS A 76 -15.94 -4.11 8.79
C LYS A 76 -16.83 -3.00 9.34
N LEU A 77 -16.38 -1.75 9.29
CA LEU A 77 -17.19 -0.61 9.76
C LEU A 77 -18.40 -0.33 8.88
N LYS A 78 -18.28 -0.51 7.55
CA LYS A 78 -19.40 -0.35 6.61
C LYS A 78 -20.46 -1.45 6.75
N SER A 79 -20.06 -2.64 7.20
CA SER A 79 -20.99 -3.76 7.41
C SER A 79 -21.82 -3.63 8.70
N ILE A 80 -21.32 -2.93 9.72
CA ILE A 80 -22.01 -2.79 11.03
C ILE A 80 -23.00 -1.62 11.05
N SER A 81 -22.84 -0.61 10.18
CA SER A 81 -23.75 0.54 10.13
C SER A 81 -25.03 0.31 9.33
N ASN A 82 -25.18 -0.83 8.65
CA ASN A 82 -26.32 -1.13 7.76
C ASN A 82 -27.40 -2.12 8.27
N PRO A 83 -27.48 -2.59 9.53
CA PRO A 83 -28.55 -3.53 9.89
C PRO A 83 -29.86 -2.89 10.42
N ILE A 84 -29.92 -1.57 10.68
CA ILE A 84 -31.07 -0.98 11.42
C ILE A 84 -31.87 0.05 10.60
N THR A 85 -31.28 0.69 9.60
CA THR A 85 -31.94 1.77 8.83
C THR A 85 -32.83 1.29 7.68
N GLU A 86 -32.86 -0.02 7.38
CA GLU A 86 -33.68 -0.61 6.31
C GLU A 86 -35.02 -1.19 6.83
N ARG A 87 -35.32 -1.03 8.13
CA ARG A 87 -36.55 -1.57 8.77
C ARG A 87 -37.47 -0.51 9.38
N VAL A 88 -37.49 0.71 8.85
CA VAL A 88 -38.45 1.76 9.22
C VAL A 88 -39.12 2.30 7.97
#